data_AF-A0A852MFW5-F1
#
_entry.id   AF-A0A852MFW5-F1
#
_cell.length_a   1.000
_cell.length_b   1.000
_cell.length_c   1.000
_cell.angle_alpha   90.00
_cell.angle_beta   90.00
_cell.angle_gamma   90.00
#
_symmetry.space_group_name_H-M   'P 1'
#
loop_
_entity.id
_entity.type
_entity.pdbx_description
1 polymer ?
#
loop_
_entity_poly.entity_id
_entity_poly.type
_entity_poly.pdbx_seq_one_letter_code
_entity_poly.pdbx_strand_id
1 'polypeptide(L)'
;TNSSRSRTMSFLLGGFPARETTWAWWAAPLCSMYLLALLGNAAVLAAIGADPRLHVPMYLLLAMLAAADLGLSTSTFPTVLRLLWLRAREIRAGACLAQMFCIHLFAAAESAVLLAMAFDRYVAICHPLRYSSILTSSVTSTLGAALVARATLVLLPLPILLDRLRFTGARRLSHPFCLHPDLAKHAGSGARAHGAYGLLALLSTLGLDLLFVLLSYLLVLRAVLSIATWRGRLKALSTCLSHLCAVLLFFVPMLCLAAMHHFTQRASPRALAFTANLHFLVPPVLNPLVYSLKAEPLRRRMLRMLCPRG
;
A
#
# COMPACT_ATOMS: atom_id res chain seq x y z
N THR A 1 -42.79 20.11 19.36
CA THR A 1 -41.50 20.73 18.94
C THR A 1 -40.67 19.71 18.21
N ASN A 2 -40.36 20.02 16.97
CA ASN A 2 -39.68 19.20 15.98
C ASN A 2 -38.17 19.21 16.29
N SER A 3 -37.57 18.06 16.63
CA SER A 3 -36.11 17.96 16.75
C SER A 3 -35.61 16.76 15.98
N SER A 4 -35.52 16.91 14.65
CA SER A 4 -34.68 16.09 13.78
C SER A 4 -33.20 16.33 14.13
N ARG A 5 -32.74 15.78 15.25
CA ARG A 5 -31.31 15.64 15.53
C ARG A 5 -30.78 14.62 14.56
N SER A 6 -30.13 15.05 13.47
CA SER A 6 -29.29 14.17 12.68
C SER A 6 -28.19 13.65 13.62
N ARG A 7 -28.39 12.46 14.21
CA ARG A 7 -27.34 11.79 14.98
C ARG A 7 -26.21 11.50 14.00
N THR A 8 -25.19 12.34 14.04
CA THR A 8 -23.96 12.11 13.29
C THR A 8 -23.35 10.82 13.84
N MET A 9 -23.42 9.72 13.09
CA MET A 9 -22.88 8.44 13.50
C MET A 9 -21.34 8.53 13.59
N SER A 10 -20.79 8.09 14.73
CA SER A 10 -19.35 8.02 14.99
C SER A 10 -18.91 6.58 15.30
N PHE A 11 -17.69 6.24 14.90
CA PHE A 11 -17.03 4.97 15.22
C PHE A 11 -15.94 5.19 16.26
N LEU A 12 -15.75 4.20 17.15
CA LEU A 12 -14.68 4.17 18.14
C LEU A 12 -13.52 3.34 17.60
N LEU A 13 -12.38 3.98 17.34
CA LEU A 13 -11.16 3.33 16.85
C LEU A 13 -10.53 2.46 17.93
N GLY A 14 -10.00 1.29 17.54
CA GLY A 14 -9.40 0.29 18.42
C GLY A 14 -7.89 0.13 18.24
N GLY A 15 -7.37 -1.07 18.53
CA GLY A 15 -5.99 -1.47 18.20
C GLY A 15 -4.93 -1.33 19.30
N PHE A 16 -5.08 -0.41 20.26
CA PHE A 16 -4.09 -0.21 21.34
C PHE A 16 -4.67 -0.48 22.75
N PRO A 17 -3.93 -1.15 23.66
CA PRO A 17 -4.42 -1.48 25.00
C PRO A 17 -4.69 -0.23 25.83
N ALA A 18 -5.82 -0.16 26.53
CA ALA A 18 -6.27 1.01 27.29
C ALA A 18 -5.36 1.45 28.46
N ARG A 19 -4.22 0.79 28.73
CA ARG A 19 -3.36 1.09 29.87
C ARG A 19 -2.42 2.24 29.55
N GLU A 20 -2.60 3.37 30.21
CA GLU A 20 -2.09 4.70 29.84
C GLU A 20 -0.55 4.84 29.82
N THR A 21 0.19 3.97 30.51
CA THR A 21 1.66 4.10 30.66
C THR A 21 2.48 3.54 29.50
N THR A 22 1.92 2.70 28.63
CA THR A 22 2.64 2.13 27.47
C THR A 22 2.44 2.91 26.17
N TRP A 23 1.57 3.93 26.15
CA TRP A 23 1.19 4.65 24.94
C TRP A 23 2.31 5.52 24.38
N ALA A 24 3.02 6.24 25.25
CA ALA A 24 4.13 7.11 24.85
C ALA A 24 5.26 6.34 24.16
N TRP A 25 5.55 5.12 24.65
CA TRP A 25 6.61 4.25 24.11
C TRP A 25 6.34 3.77 22.68
N TRP A 26 5.07 3.57 22.31
CA TRP A 26 4.70 3.19 20.94
C TRP A 26 4.44 4.38 20.03
N ALA A 27 4.03 5.51 20.60
CA ALA A 27 3.69 6.70 19.81
C ALA A 27 4.91 7.28 19.08
N ALA A 28 6.01 7.50 19.80
CA ALA A 28 7.23 8.06 19.22
C ALA A 28 7.79 7.25 18.03
N PRO A 29 7.99 5.92 18.12
CA PRO A 29 8.52 5.14 16.99
C PRO A 29 7.54 5.10 15.81
N LEU A 30 6.23 4.95 16.05
CA LEU A 30 5.24 4.98 14.96
C LEU A 30 5.27 6.33 14.23
N CYS A 31 5.29 7.44 14.97
CA CYS A 31 5.33 8.77 14.35
C CYS A 31 6.62 9.01 13.59
N SER A 32 7.76 8.56 14.11
CA SER A 32 9.04 8.60 13.39
C SER A 32 8.98 7.82 12.08
N MET A 33 8.44 6.61 12.09
CA MET A 33 8.28 5.78 10.89
C MET A 33 7.39 6.45 9.85
N TYR A 34 6.25 7.03 10.25
CA TYR A 34 5.39 7.76 9.32
C TYR A 34 6.07 9.00 8.74
N LEU A 35 6.81 9.78 9.55
CA LEU A 35 7.58 10.91 9.06
C LEU A 35 8.65 10.45 8.07
N LEU A 36 9.34 9.34 8.35
CA LEU A 36 10.33 8.77 7.45
C LEU A 36 9.70 8.30 6.13
N ALA A 37 8.53 7.67 6.17
CA ALA A 37 7.78 7.31 4.96
C ALA A 37 7.40 8.56 4.15
N LEU A 38 6.89 9.60 4.80
CA LEU A 38 6.52 10.86 4.13
C LEU A 38 7.74 11.53 3.49
N LEU A 39 8.80 11.74 4.25
CA LEU A 39 10.02 12.40 3.78
C LEU A 39 10.73 11.58 2.70
N GLY A 40 10.84 10.26 2.90
CA GLY A 40 11.50 9.36 1.96
C GLY A 40 10.80 9.34 0.60
N ASN A 41 9.49 9.13 0.58
CA ASN A 41 8.73 9.10 -0.67
C ASN A 41 8.60 10.48 -1.32
N ALA A 42 8.46 11.55 -0.54
CA ALA A 42 8.49 12.92 -1.07
C ALA A 42 9.85 13.24 -1.71
N ALA A 43 10.96 12.81 -1.11
CA ALA A 43 12.29 12.99 -1.67
C ALA A 43 12.48 12.19 -2.98
N VAL A 44 11.92 10.98 -3.08
CA VAL A 44 11.92 10.21 -4.33
C VAL A 44 11.16 10.95 -5.44
N LEU A 45 9.95 11.43 -5.15
CA LEU A 45 9.15 12.21 -6.09
C LEU A 45 9.87 13.49 -6.53
N ALA A 46 10.43 14.25 -5.57
CA ALA A 46 11.20 15.45 -5.85
C ALA A 46 12.43 15.15 -6.73
N ALA A 47 13.15 14.06 -6.46
CA ALA A 47 14.34 13.67 -7.21
C ALA A 47 14.01 13.37 -8.68
N ILE A 48 12.94 12.62 -8.91
CA ILE A 48 12.49 12.22 -10.24
C ILE A 48 11.92 13.42 -10.99
N GLY A 49 11.02 14.19 -10.36
CA GLY A 49 10.42 15.37 -10.96
C GLY A 49 11.42 16.47 -11.30
N ALA A 50 12.53 16.57 -10.57
CA ALA A 50 13.57 17.58 -10.78
C ALA A 50 14.67 17.15 -11.77
N ASP A 51 14.65 15.95 -12.34
CA ASP A 51 15.65 15.49 -13.31
C ASP A 51 14.98 14.72 -14.46
N PRO A 52 14.73 15.38 -15.62
CA PRO A 52 14.11 14.73 -16.78
C PRO A 52 14.87 13.50 -17.29
N ARG A 53 16.17 13.35 -16.99
CA ARG A 53 16.95 12.16 -17.36
C ARG A 53 16.49 10.91 -16.61
N LEU A 54 15.79 11.09 -15.49
CA LEU A 54 15.16 10.02 -14.74
C LEU A 54 13.76 9.66 -15.29
N HIS A 55 13.22 10.33 -16.31
CA HIS A 55 11.88 10.01 -16.87
C HIS A 55 11.88 8.78 -17.80
N VAL A 56 12.53 7.70 -17.38
CA VAL A 56 12.50 6.39 -18.02
C VAL A 56 11.54 5.45 -17.26
N PRO A 57 10.99 4.41 -17.89
CA PRO A 57 9.90 3.57 -17.36
C PRO A 57 10.03 3.18 -15.89
N MET A 58 11.17 2.59 -15.49
CA MET A 58 11.38 2.13 -14.13
C MET A 58 11.25 3.26 -13.08
N TYR A 59 11.85 4.42 -13.32
CA TYR A 59 11.74 5.53 -12.37
C TYR A 59 10.34 6.15 -12.35
N LEU A 60 9.63 6.18 -13.49
CA LEU A 60 8.22 6.58 -13.48
C LEU A 60 7.36 5.64 -12.62
N LEU A 61 7.62 4.33 -12.68
CA LEU A 61 6.99 3.36 -11.78
C LEU A 61 7.37 3.62 -10.31
N LEU A 62 8.63 3.94 -10.02
CA LEU A 62 9.05 4.32 -8.66
C LEU A 62 8.37 5.60 -8.17
N ALA A 63 8.13 6.59 -9.04
CA ALA A 63 7.37 7.79 -8.70
C ALA A 63 5.90 7.44 -8.40
N MET A 64 5.27 6.57 -9.19
CA MET A 64 3.92 6.10 -8.92
C MET A 64 3.83 5.32 -7.61
N LEU A 65 4.83 4.47 -7.31
CA LEU A 65 4.92 3.74 -6.05
C LEU A 65 5.05 4.71 -4.87
N ALA A 66 5.96 5.69 -4.96
CA ALA A 66 6.13 6.71 -3.93
C ALA A 66 4.86 7.55 -3.71
N ALA A 67 4.12 7.86 -4.77
CA ALA A 67 2.83 8.55 -4.66
C ALA A 67 1.77 7.69 -3.97
N ALA A 68 1.72 6.39 -4.26
CA ALA A 68 0.83 5.45 -3.57
C ALA A 68 1.20 5.32 -2.08
N ASP A 69 2.49 5.19 -1.77
CA ASP A 69 3.03 5.10 -0.41
C ASP A 69 2.70 6.36 0.42
N LEU A 70 2.80 7.54 -0.19
CA LEU A 70 2.37 8.80 0.42
C LEU A 70 0.85 8.84 0.65
N GLY A 71 0.06 8.41 -0.33
CA GLY A 71 -1.39 8.34 -0.21
C GLY A 71 -1.83 7.42 0.93
N LEU A 72 -1.20 6.25 1.04
CA LEU A 72 -1.45 5.28 2.10
C LEU A 72 -1.04 5.84 3.47
N SER A 73 0.16 6.43 3.56
CA SER A 73 0.69 7.04 4.78
C SER A 73 -0.18 8.21 5.25
N THR A 74 -0.58 9.11 4.35
CA THR A 74 -1.44 10.27 4.67
C THR A 74 -2.88 9.87 5.01
N SER A 75 -3.36 8.74 4.50
CA SER A 75 -4.68 8.21 4.87
C SER A 75 -4.69 7.59 6.28
N THR A 76 -3.58 7.00 6.71
CA THR A 76 -3.48 6.24 7.97
C THR A 76 -2.93 7.09 9.13
N PHE A 77 -1.89 7.87 8.86
CA PHE A 77 -1.14 8.65 9.85
C PHE A 77 -2.01 9.61 10.68
N PRO A 78 -2.88 10.46 10.11
CA PRO A 78 -3.63 11.45 10.89
C PRO A 78 -4.54 10.80 11.94
N THR A 79 -5.12 9.65 11.62
CA THR A 79 -6.01 8.92 12.53
C THR A 79 -5.21 8.29 13.66
N VAL A 80 -4.04 7.69 13.37
CA VAL A 80 -3.12 7.18 14.39
C VAL A 80 -2.58 8.29 15.27
N LEU A 81 -2.22 9.44 14.69
CA LEU A 81 -1.78 10.63 15.41
C LEU A 81 -2.85 11.12 16.39
N ARG A 82 -4.09 11.26 15.94
CA ARG A 82 -5.23 11.66 16.77
C ARG A 82 -5.49 10.69 17.92
N LEU A 83 -5.33 9.38 17.66
CA LEU A 83 -5.48 8.35 18.68
C LEU A 83 -4.36 8.41 19.73
N LEU A 84 -3.11 8.57 19.29
CA LEU A 84 -1.93 8.50 20.15
C LEU A 84 -1.71 9.79 20.95
N TRP A 85 -1.86 10.96 20.33
CA TRP A 85 -1.58 12.25 20.97
C TRP A 85 -2.79 12.91 21.60
N LEU A 86 -3.93 12.93 20.90
CA LEU A 86 -5.12 13.65 21.37
C LEU A 86 -6.08 12.77 22.19
N ARG A 87 -5.76 11.47 22.33
CA ARG A 87 -6.63 10.44 22.95
C ARG A 87 -8.04 10.42 22.34
N ALA A 88 -8.20 10.96 21.14
CA ALA A 88 -9.48 11.11 20.46
C ALA A 88 -9.80 9.82 19.72
N ARG A 89 -10.68 9.01 20.32
CA ARG A 89 -11.05 7.69 19.79
C ARG A 89 -12.18 7.71 18.77
N GLU A 90 -12.80 8.87 18.56
CA GLU A 90 -13.98 8.98 17.68
C GLU A 90 -13.65 9.50 16.28
N ILE A 91 -14.19 8.81 15.28
CA ILE A 91 -14.18 9.23 13.87
C ILE A 91 -15.61 9.27 13.32
N ARG A 92 -15.95 10.33 12.59
CA ARG A 92 -17.25 10.47 11.92
C ARG A 92 -17.39 9.42 10.82
N ALA A 93 -18.59 8.88 10.61
CA ALA A 93 -18.82 7.83 9.62
C ALA A 93 -18.32 8.18 8.21
N GLY A 94 -18.62 9.38 7.70
CA GLY A 94 -18.14 9.82 6.39
C GLY A 94 -16.61 9.90 6.29
N ALA A 95 -15.94 10.36 7.34
CA ALA A 95 -14.47 10.39 7.39
C ALA A 95 -13.87 8.97 7.43
N CYS A 96 -14.53 8.04 8.13
CA CYS A 96 -14.14 6.64 8.18
C CYS A 96 -14.29 5.92 6.83
N LEU A 97 -15.39 6.18 6.12
CA LEU A 97 -15.62 5.64 4.78
C LEU A 97 -14.62 6.19 3.75
N ALA A 98 -14.34 7.50 3.80
CA ALA A 98 -13.32 8.11 2.96
C ALA A 98 -11.93 7.53 3.26
N GLN A 99 -11.57 7.41 4.55
CA GLN A 99 -10.30 6.79 4.96
C GLN A 99 -10.17 5.36 4.44
N MET A 100 -11.22 4.55 4.61
CA MET A 100 -11.25 3.17 4.12
C MET A 100 -11.04 3.12 2.61
N PHE A 101 -11.77 3.93 1.84
CA PHE A 101 -11.64 3.99 0.38
C PHE A 101 -10.21 4.35 -0.03
N CYS A 102 -9.63 5.40 0.56
CA CYS A 102 -8.26 5.82 0.24
C CYS A 102 -7.24 4.72 0.58
N ILE A 103 -7.33 4.07 1.75
CA ILE A 103 -6.42 2.97 2.12
C ILE A 103 -6.45 1.85 1.07
N HIS A 104 -7.64 1.40 0.67
CA HIS A 104 -7.76 0.30 -0.30
C HIS A 104 -7.32 0.74 -1.69
N LEU A 105 -7.63 1.97 -2.09
CA LEU A 105 -7.22 2.52 -3.38
C LEU A 105 -5.70 2.60 -3.50
N PHE A 106 -5.02 3.15 -2.50
CA PHE A 106 -3.57 3.28 -2.53
C PHE A 106 -2.87 1.92 -2.38
N ALA A 107 -3.38 1.00 -1.57
CA ALA A 107 -2.84 -0.37 -1.51
C ALA A 107 -3.01 -1.13 -2.84
N ALA A 108 -4.15 -0.97 -3.52
CA ALA A 108 -4.36 -1.54 -4.84
C ALA A 108 -3.45 -0.88 -5.90
N ALA A 109 -3.23 0.43 -5.81
CA ALA A 109 -2.28 1.14 -6.67
C ALA A 109 -0.83 0.65 -6.44
N GLU A 110 -0.41 0.47 -5.19
CA GLU A 110 0.91 -0.06 -4.83
C GLU A 110 1.13 -1.46 -5.44
N SER A 111 0.17 -2.36 -5.26
CA SER A 111 0.19 -3.71 -5.83
C SER A 111 0.26 -3.71 -7.35
N ALA A 112 -0.51 -2.84 -7.99
CA ALA A 112 -0.54 -2.71 -9.43
C ALA A 112 0.78 -2.16 -10.00
N VAL A 113 1.42 -1.21 -9.29
CA VAL A 113 2.74 -0.70 -9.66
C VAL A 113 3.82 -1.78 -9.48
N LEU A 114 3.73 -2.62 -8.43
CA LEU A 114 4.60 -3.80 -8.26
C LEU A 114 4.40 -4.79 -9.43
N LEU A 115 3.18 -5.00 -9.90
CA LEU A 115 2.92 -5.78 -11.11
C LEU A 115 3.58 -5.16 -12.35
N ALA A 116 3.41 -3.86 -12.56
CA ALA A 116 4.02 -3.16 -13.69
C ALA A 116 5.55 -3.23 -13.66
N MET A 117 6.17 -3.14 -12.47
CA MET A 117 7.61 -3.33 -12.28
C MET A 117 8.03 -4.79 -12.53
N ALA A 118 7.22 -5.78 -12.16
CA ALA A 118 7.47 -7.19 -12.48
C ALA A 118 7.48 -7.41 -14.01
N PHE A 119 6.52 -6.80 -14.70
CA PHE A 119 6.43 -6.84 -16.15
C PHE A 119 7.61 -6.14 -16.82
N ASP A 120 8.04 -4.98 -16.32
CA ASP A 120 9.26 -4.31 -16.77
C ASP A 120 10.49 -5.23 -16.66
N ARG A 121 10.69 -5.89 -15.51
CA ARG A 121 11.80 -6.84 -15.31
C ARG A 121 11.70 -8.03 -16.26
N TYR A 122 10.49 -8.54 -16.49
CA TYR A 122 10.24 -9.60 -17.47
C TYR A 122 10.67 -9.18 -18.88
N VAL A 123 10.20 -8.04 -19.38
CA VAL A 123 10.54 -7.58 -20.74
C VAL A 123 12.05 -7.29 -20.84
N ALA A 124 12.65 -6.67 -19.81
CA ALA A 124 14.07 -6.34 -19.80
C ALA A 124 14.99 -7.58 -19.88
N ILE A 125 14.60 -8.70 -19.26
CA ILE A 125 15.41 -9.92 -19.20
C ILE A 125 15.06 -10.89 -20.33
N CYS A 126 13.77 -11.10 -20.60
CA CYS A 126 13.31 -12.08 -21.57
C CYS A 126 13.33 -11.54 -23.01
N HIS A 127 13.18 -10.22 -23.21
CA HIS A 127 13.08 -9.59 -24.53
C HIS A 127 13.94 -8.32 -24.66
N PRO A 128 15.25 -8.36 -24.34
CA PRO A 128 16.08 -7.17 -24.23
C PRO A 128 16.12 -6.32 -25.51
N LEU A 129 16.12 -6.95 -26.70
CA LEU A 129 16.15 -6.25 -27.99
C LEU A 129 14.86 -5.46 -28.29
N ARG A 130 13.74 -5.84 -27.66
CA ARG A 130 12.43 -5.21 -27.87
C ARG A 130 12.01 -4.31 -26.70
N TYR A 131 12.84 -4.21 -25.66
CA TYR A 131 12.49 -3.48 -24.44
C TYR A 131 12.06 -2.03 -24.71
N SER A 132 12.86 -1.27 -25.47
CA SER A 132 12.58 0.13 -25.78
C SER A 132 11.36 0.36 -26.67
N SER A 133 10.96 -0.66 -27.45
CA SER A 133 9.77 -0.62 -28.31
C SER A 133 8.50 -0.98 -27.52
N ILE A 134 8.59 -1.97 -26.62
CA ILE A 134 7.46 -2.45 -25.82
C ILE A 134 7.17 -1.49 -24.66
N LEU A 135 8.20 -1.03 -23.94
CA LEU A 135 8.05 -0.27 -22.71
C LEU A 135 8.59 1.15 -22.90
N THR A 136 7.73 2.03 -23.41
CA THR A 136 7.99 3.47 -23.49
C THR A 136 7.45 4.20 -22.27
N SER A 137 7.96 5.39 -21.96
CA SER A 137 7.45 6.23 -20.86
C SER A 137 5.96 6.55 -21.00
N SER A 138 5.46 6.67 -22.24
CA SER A 138 4.02 6.83 -22.51
C SER A 138 3.24 5.57 -22.12
N VAL A 139 3.69 4.38 -22.54
CA VAL A 139 3.03 3.11 -22.19
C VAL A 139 3.04 2.92 -20.67
N THR A 140 4.14 3.21 -19.99
CA THR A 140 4.23 3.15 -18.52
C THR A 140 3.25 4.10 -17.85
N SER A 141 3.13 5.33 -18.35
CA SER A 141 2.19 6.32 -17.79
C SER A 141 0.74 5.90 -17.98
N THR A 142 0.40 5.42 -19.19
CA THR A 142 -0.94 4.91 -19.51
C THR A 142 -1.28 3.67 -18.67
N LEU A 143 -0.32 2.75 -18.50
CA LEU A 143 -0.50 1.57 -17.64
C LEU A 143 -0.79 2.00 -16.19
N GLY A 144 -0.01 2.93 -15.64
CA GLY A 144 -0.25 3.47 -14.30
C GLY A 144 -1.65 4.07 -14.14
N ALA A 145 -2.07 4.90 -15.10
CA ALA A 145 -3.41 5.49 -15.09
C ALA A 145 -4.52 4.44 -15.18
N ALA A 146 -4.37 3.44 -16.07
CA ALA A 146 -5.33 2.35 -16.22
C ALA A 146 -5.46 1.51 -14.95
N LEU A 147 -4.36 1.27 -14.23
CA LEU A 147 -4.34 0.51 -12.99
C LEU A 147 -5.04 1.26 -11.84
N VAL A 148 -4.82 2.58 -11.73
CA VAL A 148 -5.54 3.43 -10.77
C VAL A 148 -7.03 3.50 -11.11
N ALA A 149 -7.38 3.61 -12.39
CA ALA A 149 -8.77 3.60 -12.84
C ALA A 149 -9.46 2.26 -12.52
N ARG A 150 -8.79 1.13 -12.77
CA ARG A 150 -9.27 -0.21 -12.39
C ARG A 150 -9.54 -0.31 -10.89
N ALA A 151 -8.56 0.07 -10.06
CA ALA A 151 -8.72 0.05 -8.61
C ALA A 151 -9.89 0.94 -8.15
N THR A 152 -9.99 2.14 -8.70
CA THR A 152 -11.07 3.07 -8.40
C THR A 152 -12.43 2.47 -8.77
N LEU A 153 -12.59 1.92 -9.97
CA LEU A 153 -13.85 1.35 -10.43
C LEU A 153 -14.33 0.18 -9.56
N VAL A 154 -13.39 -0.68 -9.13
CA VAL A 154 -13.69 -1.83 -8.26
C VAL A 154 -13.99 -1.40 -6.82
N LEU A 155 -13.34 -0.36 -6.32
CA LEU A 155 -13.47 0.07 -4.92
C LEU A 155 -14.56 1.12 -4.68
N LEU A 156 -14.93 1.91 -5.70
CA LEU A 156 -15.92 3.00 -5.59
C LEU A 156 -17.30 2.54 -5.10
N PRO A 157 -17.82 1.37 -5.47
CA PRO A 157 -19.11 0.90 -4.95
C PRO A 157 -19.08 0.66 -3.44
N LEU A 158 -17.92 0.37 -2.84
CA LEU A 158 -17.76 0.01 -1.43
C LEU A 158 -18.24 1.10 -0.46
N PRO A 159 -17.75 2.37 -0.53
CA PRO A 159 -18.24 3.44 0.34
C PRO A 159 -19.70 3.80 0.06
N ILE A 160 -20.16 3.78 -1.20
CA ILE A 160 -21.57 4.08 -1.55
C ILE A 160 -22.49 3.05 -0.91
N LEU A 161 -22.14 1.78 -1.05
CA LEU A 161 -22.91 0.67 -0.54
C LEU A 161 -22.93 0.65 1.00
N LEU A 162 -21.83 1.07 1.64
CA LEU A 162 -21.75 1.19 3.09
C LEU A 162 -22.45 2.45 3.64
N ASP A 163 -22.46 3.57 2.92
CA ASP A 163 -23.15 4.81 3.33
C ASP A 163 -24.68 4.64 3.33
N ARG A 164 -25.20 3.80 2.44
CA ARG A 164 -26.62 3.41 2.41
C ARG A 164 -27.06 2.59 3.62
N LEU A 165 -26.12 2.04 4.39
CA LEU A 165 -26.43 1.22 5.55
C LEU A 165 -26.63 2.11 6.77
N ARG A 166 -27.79 1.97 7.42
CA ARG A 166 -28.01 2.55 8.75
C ARG A 166 -27.15 1.80 9.75
N PHE A 167 -25.96 2.31 10.06
CA PHE A 167 -25.16 1.82 11.16
C PHE A 167 -25.95 2.01 12.48
N THR A 168 -26.26 0.93 13.20
CA THR A 168 -27.02 1.00 14.46
C THR A 168 -26.10 0.93 15.68
N GLY A 169 -26.05 1.97 16.52
CA GLY A 169 -25.33 1.96 17.81
C GLY A 169 -23.84 2.34 17.77
N ALA A 170 -23.24 2.55 18.94
CA ALA A 170 -21.82 2.88 19.11
C ALA A 170 -20.94 1.65 18.86
N ARG A 171 -20.05 1.70 17.86
CA ARG A 171 -19.33 0.52 17.36
C ARG A 171 -17.83 0.70 17.47
N ARG A 172 -17.17 -0.24 18.17
CA ARG A 172 -15.71 -0.34 18.25
C ARG A 172 -15.15 -1.03 17.02
N LEU A 173 -14.19 -0.40 16.37
CA LEU A 173 -13.35 -1.02 15.35
C LEU A 173 -12.24 -1.83 16.03
N SER A 174 -11.76 -2.87 15.36
CA SER A 174 -10.68 -3.70 15.88
C SER A 174 -9.31 -3.02 15.67
N HIS A 175 -9.24 -2.13 14.68
CA HIS A 175 -8.03 -1.46 14.21
C HIS A 175 -8.04 0.04 14.52
N PRO A 176 -6.86 0.70 14.53
CA PRO A 176 -6.74 2.15 14.62
C PRO A 176 -7.05 2.87 13.30
N PHE A 177 -7.56 2.14 12.29
CA PHE A 177 -7.96 2.64 10.98
C PHE A 177 -9.28 2.00 10.55
N CYS A 178 -9.96 2.62 9.60
CA CYS A 178 -11.18 2.10 9.01
C CYS A 178 -10.88 1.07 7.92
N LEU A 179 -11.10 -0.22 8.22
CA LEU A 179 -10.94 -1.32 7.26
C LEU A 179 -12.28 -1.96 6.91
N HIS A 180 -12.43 -2.37 5.64
CA HIS A 180 -13.68 -2.93 5.14
C HIS A 180 -14.20 -4.15 5.94
N PRO A 181 -13.37 -5.14 6.32
CA PRO A 181 -13.83 -6.27 7.12
C PRO A 181 -14.41 -5.86 8.48
N ASP A 182 -13.88 -4.80 9.09
CA ASP A 182 -14.40 -4.26 10.35
C ASP A 182 -15.73 -3.52 10.12
N LEU A 183 -15.91 -2.79 9.01
CA LEU A 183 -17.18 -2.13 8.66
C LEU A 183 -18.27 -3.12 8.24
N ALA A 184 -17.92 -4.15 7.48
CA ALA A 184 -18.86 -5.15 6.96
C ALA A 184 -19.46 -6.03 8.07
N LYS A 185 -18.73 -6.34 9.14
CA LYS A 185 -19.27 -7.04 10.34
C LYS A 185 -20.42 -6.29 11.00
N HIS A 186 -20.45 -4.97 10.81
CA HIS A 186 -21.43 -4.10 11.41
C HIS A 186 -22.67 -3.87 10.51
N ALA A 187 -22.64 -4.34 9.27
CA ALA A 187 -23.67 -4.15 8.26
C ALA A 187 -24.87 -5.12 8.39
N GLY A 188 -25.54 -5.20 9.55
CA GLY A 188 -26.86 -5.85 9.75
C GLY A 188 -27.23 -7.01 8.78
N SER A 189 -28.38 -6.90 8.09
CA SER A 189 -28.92 -7.91 7.17
C SER A 189 -28.20 -8.00 5.81
N GLY A 190 -27.20 -7.15 5.53
CA GLY A 190 -26.41 -7.14 4.29
C GLY A 190 -24.99 -7.67 4.43
N ALA A 191 -24.54 -8.02 5.65
CA ALA A 191 -23.14 -8.30 5.97
C ALA A 191 -22.50 -9.38 5.08
N ARG A 192 -23.26 -10.42 4.69
CA ARG A 192 -22.76 -11.49 3.79
C ARG A 192 -22.52 -10.97 2.37
N ALA A 193 -23.41 -10.14 1.83
CA ALA A 193 -23.28 -9.58 0.49
C ALA A 193 -22.11 -8.58 0.41
N HIS A 194 -21.96 -7.69 1.40
CA HIS A 194 -20.81 -6.78 1.48
C HIS A 194 -19.51 -7.54 1.69
N GLY A 195 -19.50 -8.57 2.53
CA GLY A 195 -18.35 -9.45 2.73
C GLY A 195 -17.91 -10.15 1.44
N ALA A 196 -18.87 -10.71 0.68
CA ALA A 196 -18.60 -11.34 -0.61
C ALA A 196 -18.07 -10.35 -1.65
N TYR A 197 -18.66 -9.15 -1.75
CA TYR A 197 -18.15 -8.10 -2.63
C TYR A 197 -16.74 -7.66 -2.25
N GLY A 198 -16.47 -7.43 -0.96
CA GLY A 198 -15.14 -7.08 -0.46
C GLY A 198 -14.10 -8.15 -0.79
N LEU A 199 -14.45 -9.43 -0.67
CA LEU A 199 -13.59 -10.54 -1.07
C LEU A 199 -13.35 -10.56 -2.60
N LEU A 200 -14.40 -10.35 -3.40
CA LEU A 200 -14.27 -10.27 -4.86
C LEU A 200 -13.38 -9.10 -5.28
N ALA A 201 -13.55 -7.93 -4.66
CA ALA A 201 -12.70 -6.76 -4.89
C ALA A 201 -11.24 -7.04 -4.52
N LEU A 202 -10.99 -7.69 -3.38
CA LEU A 202 -9.66 -8.11 -2.95
C LEU A 202 -9.01 -9.09 -3.95
N LEU A 203 -9.73 -10.13 -4.37
CA LEU A 203 -9.23 -11.13 -5.30
C LEU A 203 -8.98 -10.57 -6.70
N SER A 204 -9.90 -9.74 -7.21
CA SER A 204 -9.80 -9.13 -8.54
C SER A 204 -8.74 -8.04 -8.65
N THR A 205 -8.29 -7.48 -7.53
CA THR A 205 -7.20 -6.50 -7.49
C THR A 205 -5.91 -7.17 -7.03
N LEU A 206 -5.71 -7.26 -5.71
CA LEU A 206 -4.50 -7.76 -5.07
C LEU A 206 -4.20 -9.23 -5.41
N GLY A 207 -5.23 -10.07 -5.53
CA GLY A 207 -5.06 -11.50 -5.87
C GLY A 207 -4.56 -11.71 -7.30
N LEU A 208 -5.19 -11.06 -8.28
CA LEU A 208 -4.76 -11.10 -9.68
C LEU A 208 -3.37 -10.48 -9.86
N ASP A 209 -3.09 -9.35 -9.21
CA ASP A 209 -1.78 -8.70 -9.30
C ASP A 209 -0.68 -9.63 -8.76
N LEU A 210 -0.90 -10.30 -7.63
CA LEU A 210 0.03 -11.31 -7.09
C LEU A 210 0.27 -12.45 -8.08
N LEU A 211 -0.79 -13.00 -8.68
CA LEU A 211 -0.69 -14.09 -9.65
C LEU A 211 0.20 -13.70 -10.84
N PHE A 212 0.00 -12.50 -11.40
CA PHE A 212 0.79 -12.04 -12.53
C PHE A 212 2.22 -11.66 -12.14
N VAL A 213 2.47 -11.16 -10.92
CA VAL A 213 3.82 -10.96 -10.39
C VAL A 213 4.57 -12.29 -10.32
N LEU A 214 3.93 -13.32 -9.75
CA LEU A 214 4.51 -14.66 -9.64
C LEU A 214 4.80 -15.27 -11.02
N LEU A 215 3.86 -15.14 -11.96
CA LEU A 215 4.04 -15.62 -13.34
C LEU A 215 5.21 -14.89 -14.03
N SER A 216 5.29 -13.57 -13.89
CA SER A 216 6.37 -12.76 -14.45
C SER A 216 7.73 -13.22 -13.92
N TYR A 217 7.84 -13.44 -12.60
CA TYR A 217 9.07 -13.90 -11.98
C TYR A 217 9.42 -15.36 -12.30
N LEU A 218 8.43 -16.22 -12.49
CA LEU A 218 8.66 -17.58 -12.99
C LEU A 218 9.30 -17.55 -14.39
N LEU A 219 8.79 -16.70 -15.27
CA LEU A 219 9.34 -16.52 -16.62
C LEU A 219 10.74 -15.88 -16.60
N VAL A 220 10.95 -14.87 -15.74
CA VAL A 220 12.29 -14.29 -15.50
C VAL A 220 13.26 -15.36 -15.03
N LEU A 221 12.88 -16.18 -14.04
CA LEU A 221 13.75 -17.23 -13.52
C LEU A 221 14.10 -18.25 -14.60
N ARG A 222 13.13 -18.67 -15.42
CA ARG A 222 13.39 -19.56 -16.58
C ARG A 222 14.40 -18.94 -17.54
N ALA A 223 14.25 -17.67 -17.89
CA ALA A 223 15.19 -16.98 -18.76
C ALA A 223 16.58 -16.85 -18.13
N VAL A 224 16.67 -16.51 -16.84
CA VAL A 224 17.95 -16.47 -16.12
C VAL A 224 18.64 -17.83 -16.12
N LEU A 225 17.91 -18.93 -15.89
CA LEU A 225 18.48 -20.28 -15.89
C LEU A 225 19.02 -20.68 -17.27
N SER A 226 18.46 -20.16 -18.37
CA SER A 226 19.00 -20.37 -19.72
C SER A 226 20.32 -19.63 -20.01
N ILE A 227 20.74 -18.68 -19.16
CA ILE A 227 22.03 -18.00 -19.32
C ILE A 227 23.16 -19.00 -19.06
N ALA A 228 24.10 -19.11 -20.01
CA ALA A 228 25.18 -20.09 -19.98
C ALA A 228 26.19 -19.88 -18.82
N THR A 229 26.42 -18.63 -18.42
CA THR A 229 27.46 -18.30 -17.42
C THR A 229 26.86 -17.99 -16.04
N TRP A 230 27.48 -18.53 -14.99
CA TRP A 230 27.11 -18.24 -13.60
C TRP A 230 27.15 -16.74 -13.26
N ARG A 231 28.18 -16.03 -13.76
CA ARG A 231 28.29 -14.57 -13.59
C ARG A 231 27.14 -13.83 -14.26
N GLY A 232 26.70 -14.27 -15.44
CA GLY A 232 25.54 -13.72 -16.13
C GLY A 232 24.24 -13.91 -15.34
N ARG A 233 24.06 -15.11 -14.74
CA ARG A 233 22.93 -15.41 -13.87
C ARG A 233 22.88 -14.50 -12.64
N LEU A 234 24.00 -14.37 -11.90
CA LEU A 234 24.07 -13.49 -10.74
C LEU A 234 23.80 -12.04 -11.11
N LYS A 235 24.36 -11.57 -12.23
CA LYS A 235 24.12 -10.22 -12.71
C LYS A 235 22.63 -10.00 -12.97
N ALA A 236 21.97 -10.90 -13.70
CA ALA A 236 20.54 -10.79 -13.98
C ALA A 236 19.69 -10.80 -12.69
N LEU A 237 19.92 -11.74 -11.76
CA LEU A 237 19.21 -11.77 -10.47
C LEU A 237 19.43 -10.52 -9.63
N SER A 238 20.66 -9.99 -9.63
CA SER A 238 20.99 -8.76 -8.89
C SER A 238 20.17 -7.55 -9.35
N THR A 239 19.76 -7.50 -10.62
CA THR A 239 18.91 -6.42 -11.16
C THR A 239 17.44 -6.53 -10.74
N CYS A 240 17.02 -7.68 -10.24
CA CYS A 240 15.66 -7.95 -9.77
C CYS A 240 15.52 -7.88 -8.25
N LEU A 241 16.64 -7.90 -7.52
CA LEU A 241 16.65 -8.06 -6.07
C LEU A 241 15.87 -6.95 -5.35
N SER A 242 16.05 -5.68 -5.74
CA SER A 242 15.31 -4.56 -5.13
C SER A 242 13.81 -4.72 -5.31
N HIS A 243 13.37 -5.13 -6.50
CA HIS A 243 11.95 -5.33 -6.77
C HIS A 243 11.40 -6.55 -6.02
N LEU A 244 12.13 -7.68 -5.97
CA LEU A 244 11.76 -8.83 -5.16
C LEU A 244 11.63 -8.47 -3.67
N CYS A 245 12.53 -7.65 -3.14
CA CYS A 245 12.42 -7.15 -1.78
C CYS A 245 11.12 -6.35 -1.59
N ALA A 246 10.79 -5.42 -2.49
CA ALA A 246 9.54 -4.65 -2.41
C ALA A 246 8.28 -5.54 -2.49
N VAL A 247 8.26 -6.52 -3.41
CA VAL A 247 7.19 -7.51 -3.53
C VAL A 247 7.01 -8.29 -2.22
N LEU A 248 8.10 -8.76 -1.62
CA LEU A 248 8.03 -9.49 -0.35
C LEU A 248 7.56 -8.60 0.81
N LEU A 249 8.05 -7.37 0.88
CA LEU A 249 7.65 -6.40 1.90
C LEU A 249 6.15 -6.07 1.84
N PHE A 250 5.57 -6.02 0.65
CA PHE A 250 4.14 -5.76 0.47
C PHE A 250 3.27 -7.01 0.67
N PHE A 251 3.55 -8.10 -0.05
CA PHE A 251 2.66 -9.26 -0.10
C PHE A 251 2.77 -10.17 1.13
N VAL A 252 3.94 -10.30 1.76
CA VAL A 252 4.08 -11.20 2.92
C VAL A 252 3.22 -10.72 4.11
N PRO A 253 3.28 -9.45 4.56
CA PRO A 253 2.42 -8.98 5.64
C PRO A 253 0.92 -9.09 5.30
N MET A 254 0.55 -8.86 4.03
CA MET A 254 -0.83 -8.99 3.57
C MET A 254 -1.33 -10.43 3.66
N LEU A 255 -0.54 -11.40 3.18
CA LEU A 255 -0.86 -12.83 3.27
C LEU A 255 -0.91 -13.29 4.74
N CYS A 256 0.00 -12.81 5.58
CA CYS A 256 -0.05 -13.07 7.02
C CYS A 256 -1.34 -12.52 7.65
N LEU A 257 -1.75 -11.30 7.31
CA LEU A 257 -2.97 -10.69 7.82
C LEU A 257 -4.22 -11.47 7.37
N ALA A 258 -4.28 -11.87 6.10
CA ALA A 258 -5.36 -12.69 5.56
C ALA A 258 -5.42 -14.07 6.24
N ALA A 259 -4.28 -14.73 6.42
CA ALA A 259 -4.19 -16.00 7.11
C ALA A 259 -4.62 -15.87 8.59
N MET A 260 -4.26 -14.77 9.25
CA MET A 260 -4.69 -14.48 10.61
C MET A 260 -6.21 -14.31 10.72
N HIS A 261 -6.81 -13.62 9.75
CA HIS A 261 -8.26 -13.42 9.70
C HIS A 261 -9.06 -14.69 9.43
N HIS A 262 -8.53 -15.61 8.61
CA HIS A 262 -9.27 -16.79 8.15
C HIS A 262 -8.96 -18.07 8.91
N PHE A 263 -7.71 -18.32 9.30
CA PHE A 263 -7.29 -19.60 9.87
C PHE A 263 -7.12 -19.57 11.39
N THR A 264 -6.89 -18.41 12.00
CA THR A 264 -6.72 -18.31 13.45
C THR A 264 -7.94 -17.71 14.12
N GLN A 265 -8.86 -18.57 14.55
CA GLN A 265 -9.97 -18.17 15.43
C GLN A 265 -9.52 -17.62 16.81
N ARG A 266 -8.21 -17.66 17.10
CA ARG A 266 -7.59 -17.25 18.37
C ARG A 266 -6.55 -16.13 18.22
N ALA A 267 -6.40 -15.51 17.06
CA ALA A 267 -5.47 -14.41 16.91
C ALA A 267 -5.85 -13.25 17.85
N SER A 268 -4.94 -12.86 18.74
CA SER A 268 -5.24 -11.76 19.66
C SER A 268 -5.46 -10.45 18.87
N PRO A 269 -6.41 -9.59 19.30
CA PRO A 269 -6.64 -8.29 18.64
C PRO A 269 -5.38 -7.43 18.53
N ARG A 270 -4.42 -7.61 19.45
CA ARG A 270 -3.11 -6.92 19.45
C ARG A 270 -2.22 -7.42 18.32
N ALA A 271 -2.14 -8.73 18.12
CA ALA A 271 -1.35 -9.31 17.04
C ALA A 271 -1.92 -8.89 15.67
N LEU A 272 -3.26 -8.89 15.52
CA LEU A 272 -3.92 -8.44 14.29
C LEU A 272 -3.64 -6.97 13.98
N ALA A 273 -3.78 -6.10 14.98
CA ALA A 273 -3.46 -4.68 14.85
C ALA A 273 -1.98 -4.46 14.52
N PHE A 274 -1.06 -5.20 15.16
CA PHE A 274 0.37 -5.10 14.88
C PHE A 274 0.70 -5.52 13.44
N THR A 275 0.20 -6.67 12.98
CA THR A 275 0.41 -7.15 11.60
C THR A 275 -0.18 -6.19 10.57
N ALA A 276 -1.35 -5.61 10.84
CA ALA A 276 -1.95 -4.60 9.96
C ALA A 276 -1.10 -3.32 9.90
N ASN A 277 -0.56 -2.85 11.03
CA ASN A 277 0.37 -1.73 11.03
C ASN A 277 1.65 -2.05 10.26
N LEU A 278 2.20 -3.27 10.40
CA LEU A 278 3.36 -3.68 9.61
C LEU A 278 3.05 -3.65 8.11
N HIS A 279 1.90 -4.19 7.69
CA HIS A 279 1.50 -4.20 6.29
C HIS A 279 1.43 -2.80 5.67
N PHE A 280 0.88 -1.81 6.40
CA PHE A 280 0.70 -0.47 5.85
C PHE A 280 1.89 0.48 6.07
N LEU A 281 2.79 0.18 7.02
CA LEU A 281 3.88 1.09 7.40
C LEU A 281 5.24 0.63 6.90
N VAL A 282 5.49 -0.68 6.84
CA VAL A 282 6.80 -1.20 6.48
C VAL A 282 7.15 -0.94 5.00
N PRO A 283 6.26 -1.19 4.01
CA PRO A 283 6.58 -0.92 2.62
C PRO A 283 6.90 0.57 2.38
N PRO A 284 6.07 1.55 2.79
CA PRO A 284 6.37 2.97 2.58
C PRO A 284 7.70 3.45 3.17
N VAL A 285 8.14 2.87 4.29
CA VAL A 285 9.42 3.24 4.93
C VAL A 285 10.61 2.59 4.22
N LEU A 286 10.50 1.30 3.88
CA LEU A 286 11.63 0.54 3.36
C LEU A 286 11.79 0.64 1.85
N ASN A 287 10.71 0.87 1.09
CA ASN A 287 10.75 1.01 -0.37
C ASN A 287 11.80 2.06 -0.81
N PRO A 288 11.79 3.33 -0.31
CA PRO A 288 12.81 4.32 -0.66
C PRO A 288 14.24 3.87 -0.37
N LEU A 289 14.47 3.14 0.72
CA LEU A 289 15.79 2.61 1.09
C LEU A 289 16.24 1.53 0.11
N VAL A 290 15.37 0.57 -0.18
CA VAL A 290 15.64 -0.54 -1.10
C VAL A 290 15.99 -0.01 -2.50
N TYR A 291 15.27 0.99 -2.99
CA TYR A 291 15.55 1.57 -4.31
C TYR A 291 16.77 2.49 -4.32
N SER A 292 16.96 3.34 -3.31
CA SER A 292 18.11 4.24 -3.24
C SER A 292 19.45 3.50 -3.07
N LEU A 293 19.46 2.32 -2.42
CA LEU A 293 20.68 1.51 -2.28
C LEU A 293 21.16 0.92 -3.61
N LYS A 294 20.28 0.75 -4.60
CA LYS A 294 20.61 0.13 -5.90
C LYS A 294 20.59 1.12 -7.07
N ALA A 295 19.75 2.15 -7.02
CA ALA A 295 19.64 3.15 -8.08
C ALA A 295 20.61 4.31 -7.83
N GLU A 296 21.86 4.14 -8.29
CA GLU A 296 22.90 5.17 -8.13
C GLU A 296 22.50 6.56 -8.66
N PRO A 297 21.83 6.71 -9.83
CA PRO A 297 21.38 8.01 -10.31
C PRO A 297 20.39 8.69 -9.36
N LEU A 298 19.40 7.92 -8.86
CA LEU A 298 18.40 8.39 -7.90
C LEU A 298 19.05 8.80 -6.58
N ARG A 299 19.93 7.94 -6.03
CA ARG A 299 20.68 8.22 -4.81
C ARG A 299 21.52 9.49 -4.92
N ARG A 300 22.26 9.66 -6.02
CA ARG A 300 23.07 10.85 -6.28
C ARG A 300 22.21 12.11 -6.38
N ARG A 301 20.99 12.02 -6.92
CA ARG A 301 20.07 13.16 -6.98
C ARG A 301 19.50 13.50 -5.61
N MET A 302 19.03 12.52 -4.85
CA MET A 302 18.55 12.69 -3.48
C MET A 302 19.62 13.33 -2.57
N LEU A 303 20.86 12.83 -2.61
CA LEU A 303 21.97 13.39 -1.83
C LEU A 303 22.28 14.84 -2.19
N ARG A 304 22.22 15.21 -3.48
CA ARG A 304 22.42 16.60 -3.92
C ARG A 304 21.32 17.55 -3.45
N MET A 305 20.10 17.06 -3.23
CA MET A 305 19.01 17.88 -2.71
C MET A 305 19.08 18.03 -1.18
N LEU A 306 19.49 16.97 -0.47
CA LEU A 306 19.61 16.97 0.99
C LEU A 306 20.88 17.67 1.48
N CYS A 307 21.97 17.57 0.72
CA CYS A 307 23.23 18.26 0.97
C CYS A 307 23.59 19.08 -0.29
N PRO A 308 22.95 20.24 -0.50
CA PRO A 308 23.35 21.13 -1.59
C PRO A 308 24.80 21.54 -1.37
N ARG A 309 25.67 21.25 -2.33
CA ARG A 309 27.02 21.84 -2.33
C ARG A 309 26.82 23.34 -2.54
N GLY A 310 27.18 24.12 -1.51
CA GLY A 310 27.33 25.57 -1.61
C GLY A 310 28.44 25.94 -2.58
#